data_AF-A0AAV4KT09-F1
#
_entry.id   AF-A0AAV4KT09-F1
#
_cell.length_a   1.000
_cell.length_b   1.000
_cell.length_c   1.000
_cell.angle_alpha   90.00
_cell.angle_beta   90.00
_cell.angle_gamma   90.00
#
_symmetry.space_group_name_H-M   'P 1'
#
loop_
_entity.id
_entity.type
_entity.pdbx_description
1 polymer ?
#
loop_
_entity_poly.entity_id
_entity_poly.type
_entity_poly.pdbx_seq_one_letter_code
_entity_poly.pdbx_strand_id
1 'polypeptide(L)'
;MTTDGEERCVREAVRQHARNSAFTEAEKTISAVLSDPGVQEARARVEAAERELGTELLARLQPLQDRYDQAVAESDAGLLAGVCPGKHGRWGRICVLGHGPEAALEEPHWGRNGEGRPIVWVGSAPDDW
;
A
#
# COMPACT_ATOMS: atom_id res chain seq x y z
N MET A 1 39.19 -30.61 14.13
CA MET A 1 38.00 -29.95 13.56
C MET A 1 37.42 -30.92 12.56
N THR A 2 36.17 -31.34 12.74
CA THR A 2 35.59 -32.48 12.00
C THR A 2 35.00 -32.03 10.66
N THR A 3 35.23 -32.84 9.63
CA THR A 3 34.70 -32.72 8.27
C THR A 3 33.17 -32.52 8.25
N ASP A 4 32.46 -33.06 9.24
CA ASP A 4 31.01 -32.89 9.42
C ASP A 4 30.56 -31.43 9.65
N GLY A 5 31.41 -30.62 10.31
CA GLY A 5 31.12 -29.21 10.55
C GLY A 5 31.25 -28.38 9.26
N GLU A 6 32.23 -28.72 8.43
CA GLU A 6 32.47 -28.08 7.14
C GLU A 6 31.39 -28.47 6.13
N GLU A 7 31.00 -29.75 6.07
CA GLU A 7 29.89 -30.22 5.23
C GLU A 7 28.56 -29.55 5.59
N ARG A 8 28.28 -29.37 6.89
CA ARG A 8 27.07 -28.69 7.35
C ARG A 8 27.06 -27.21 6.93
N CYS A 9 28.20 -26.52 7.06
CA CYS A 9 28.36 -25.14 6.64
C CYS A 9 28.16 -24.98 5.12
N VAL A 10 28.74 -25.87 4.32
CA VAL A 10 28.57 -25.88 2.86
C VAL A 10 27.11 -26.11 2.47
N ARG A 11 26.40 -27.05 3.12
CA ARG A 11 24.97 -27.30 2.84
C ARG A 11 24.07 -26.12 3.24
N GLU A 12 24.45 -25.33 4.23
CA GLU A 12 23.73 -24.12 4.62
C GLU A 12 23.98 -22.97 3.64
N ALA A 13 25.23 -22.77 3.24
CA ALA A 13 25.61 -21.80 2.22
C ALA A 13 24.93 -22.06 0.87
N VAL A 14 24.86 -23.33 0.43
CA VAL A 14 24.15 -23.73 -0.80
C VAL A 14 22.65 -23.44 -0.69
N ARG A 15 22.03 -23.70 0.46
CA ARG A 15 20.61 -23.39 0.69
C ARG A 15 20.35 -21.90 0.68
N GLN A 16 21.21 -21.09 1.30
CA GLN A 16 21.09 -19.65 1.28
C GLN A 16 21.28 -19.08 -0.13
N HIS A 17 22.25 -19.59 -0.87
CA HIS A 17 22.48 -19.21 -2.27
C HIS A 17 21.25 -19.53 -3.13
N ALA A 18 20.70 -20.74 -3.02
CA ALA A 18 19.50 -21.14 -3.76
C ALA A 18 18.29 -20.24 -3.46
N ARG A 19 18.09 -19.87 -2.19
CA ARG A 19 17.03 -18.90 -1.81
C ARG A 19 17.26 -17.54 -2.44
N ASN A 20 18.47 -17.00 -2.33
CA ASN A 20 18.81 -15.69 -2.89
C ASN A 20 18.61 -15.68 -4.41
N SER A 21 19.04 -16.73 -5.11
CA SER A 21 18.82 -16.86 -6.55
C SER A 21 17.34 -16.92 -6.91
N ALA A 22 16.53 -17.63 -6.14
CA ALA A 22 15.07 -17.68 -6.35
C ALA A 22 14.42 -16.30 -6.13
N PHE A 23 14.85 -15.55 -5.10
CA PHE A 23 14.40 -14.17 -4.89
C PHE A 23 14.78 -13.26 -6.05
N THR A 24 16.03 -13.29 -6.51
CA THR A 24 16.47 -12.49 -7.65
C THR A 24 15.68 -12.80 -8.92
N GLU A 25 15.34 -14.07 -9.15
CA GLU A 25 14.55 -14.45 -10.32
C GLU A 25 13.08 -14.00 -10.20
N ALA A 26 12.51 -14.06 -9.00
CA ALA A 26 11.20 -13.49 -8.72
C ALA A 26 11.20 -11.97 -8.93
N GLU A 27 12.20 -11.26 -8.43
CA GLU A 27 12.34 -9.80 -8.61
C GLU A 27 12.44 -9.41 -10.09
N LYS A 28 13.19 -10.16 -10.90
CA LYS A 28 13.26 -9.94 -12.35
C LYS A 28 11.91 -10.16 -13.03
N THR A 29 11.22 -11.23 -12.66
CA THR A 29 9.91 -11.56 -13.22
C THR A 29 8.89 -10.48 -12.87
N ILE A 30 8.83 -10.06 -11.60
CA ILE A 30 7.97 -8.97 -11.13
C ILE A 30 8.32 -7.67 -11.86
N SER A 31 9.61 -7.34 -11.96
CA SER A 31 10.06 -6.13 -12.65
C SER A 31 9.68 -6.14 -14.12
N ALA A 32 9.76 -7.30 -14.80
CA ALA A 32 9.36 -7.44 -16.20
C ALA A 32 7.85 -7.24 -16.37
N VAL A 33 7.02 -7.85 -15.51
CA VAL A 33 5.57 -7.65 -15.51
C VAL A 33 5.21 -6.19 -15.24
N LEU A 34 5.83 -5.57 -14.24
CA LEU A 34 5.58 -4.17 -13.91
C LEU A 34 6.07 -3.21 -15.01
N SER A 35 7.07 -3.60 -15.79
CA SER A 35 7.59 -2.81 -16.92
C SER A 35 6.82 -3.04 -18.21
N ASP A 36 5.87 -3.99 -18.24
CA ASP A 36 5.03 -4.22 -19.40
C ASP A 36 4.24 -2.94 -19.74
N PRO A 37 4.26 -2.48 -21.01
CA PRO A 37 3.56 -1.26 -21.41
C PRO A 37 2.06 -1.30 -21.13
N GLY A 38 1.41 -2.46 -21.25
CA GLY A 38 -0.01 -2.62 -20.97
C GLY A 38 -0.32 -2.49 -19.48
N VAL A 39 0.55 -3.02 -18.62
CA VAL A 39 0.47 -2.84 -17.16
C VAL A 39 0.68 -1.37 -16.78
N GLN A 40 1.65 -0.69 -17.38
CA GLN A 40 1.90 0.74 -17.17
C GLN A 40 0.72 1.61 -17.62
N GLU A 41 0.13 1.29 -18.78
CA GLU A 41 -1.05 2.00 -19.28
C GLU A 41 -2.27 1.78 -18.39
N ALA A 42 -2.53 0.54 -17.97
CA ALA A 42 -3.61 0.22 -17.03
C ALA A 42 -3.44 0.98 -15.71
N ARG A 43 -2.21 1.00 -15.17
CA ARG A 43 -1.87 1.78 -13.98
C ARG A 43 -2.15 3.27 -14.16
N ALA A 44 -1.71 3.86 -15.27
CA ALA A 44 -1.93 5.28 -15.54
C ALA A 44 -3.44 5.63 -15.65
N ARG A 45 -4.24 4.74 -16.25
CA ARG A 45 -5.70 4.90 -16.34
C ARG A 45 -6.37 4.84 -14.96
N VAL A 46 -5.95 3.92 -14.10
CA VAL A 46 -6.42 3.85 -12.71
C VAL A 46 -6.04 5.13 -11.96
N GLU A 47 -4.77 5.54 -11.97
CA GLU A 47 -4.31 6.77 -11.30
C GLU A 47 -5.03 8.04 -11.81
N ALA A 48 -5.44 8.07 -13.08
CA ALA A 48 -6.27 9.15 -13.62
C ALA A 48 -7.69 9.13 -13.01
N ALA A 49 -8.35 7.97 -13.03
CA ALA A 49 -9.70 7.81 -12.48
C ALA A 49 -9.75 8.10 -10.97
N GLU A 50 -8.75 7.64 -10.20
CA GLU A 50 -8.65 7.92 -8.77
C GLU A 50 -8.56 9.43 -8.46
N ARG A 51 -7.86 10.20 -9.30
CA ARG A 51 -7.74 11.66 -9.16
C ARG A 51 -8.98 12.41 -9.61
N GLU A 52 -9.64 11.95 -10.67
CA GLU A 52 -10.89 12.53 -11.15
C GLU A 52 -11.98 12.36 -10.09
N LEU A 53 -12.18 11.13 -9.60
CA LEU A 53 -13.09 10.84 -8.49
C LEU A 53 -12.70 11.59 -7.21
N GLY A 54 -11.39 11.71 -6.96
CA GLY A 54 -10.83 12.57 -5.92
C GLY A 54 -11.35 14.00 -6.01
N THR A 55 -11.33 14.59 -7.19
CA THR A 55 -11.78 15.97 -7.39
C THR A 55 -13.29 16.10 -7.24
N GLU A 56 -14.07 15.16 -7.79
CA GLU A 56 -15.53 15.15 -7.71
C GLU A 56 -16.04 15.04 -6.27
N LEU A 57 -15.39 14.18 -5.46
CA LEU A 57 -15.82 13.90 -4.09
C LEU A 57 -15.20 14.83 -3.05
N LEU A 58 -14.34 15.77 -3.46
CA LEU A 58 -13.63 16.70 -2.56
C LEU A 58 -14.57 17.41 -1.59
N ALA A 59 -15.63 18.05 -2.09
CA ALA A 59 -16.56 18.80 -1.23
C ALA A 59 -17.25 17.92 -0.18
N ARG A 60 -17.47 16.64 -0.49
CA ARG A 60 -18.12 15.67 0.40
C ARG A 60 -17.15 15.09 1.42
N LEU A 61 -15.90 14.84 1.03
CA LEU A 61 -14.94 14.05 1.80
C LEU A 61 -13.84 14.89 2.47
N GLN A 62 -13.66 16.15 2.08
CA GLN A 62 -12.73 17.09 2.73
C GLN A 62 -12.96 17.23 4.25
N PRO A 63 -14.19 17.31 4.79
CA PRO A 63 -14.41 17.38 6.23
C PRO A 63 -13.86 16.18 7.00
N LEU A 64 -13.72 15.03 6.33
CA LEU A 64 -13.16 13.84 6.93
C LEU A 64 -11.62 13.89 6.95
N GLN A 65 -11.02 14.43 5.89
CA GLN A 65 -9.58 14.72 5.86
C GLN A 65 -9.19 15.74 6.92
N ASP A 66 -9.99 16.81 7.09
CA ASP A 66 -9.71 17.86 8.06
C ASP A 66 -9.70 17.32 9.51
N ARG A 67 -10.63 16.39 9.82
CA ARG A 67 -10.65 15.70 11.13
C ARG A 67 -9.42 14.86 11.37
N TYR A 68 -8.92 14.18 10.34
CA TYR A 68 -7.68 13.43 10.46
C TYR A 68 -6.48 14.36 10.66
N ASP A 69 -6.37 15.41 9.84
CA ASP A 69 -5.27 16.36 9.93
C ASP A 69 -5.22 17.01 11.33
N GLN A 70 -6.39 17.31 11.90
CA GLN A 70 -6.54 17.76 13.27
C GLN A 70 -6.09 16.70 14.29
N ALA A 71 -6.53 15.45 14.17
CA ALA A 71 -6.13 14.38 15.09
C ALA A 71 -4.63 14.07 15.04
N VAL A 72 -3.99 14.19 13.87
CA VAL A 72 -2.53 14.13 13.75
C VAL A 72 -1.86 15.30 14.46
N ALA A 73 -2.35 16.52 14.23
CA ALA A 73 -1.80 17.72 14.88
C ALA A 73 -1.94 17.67 16.41
N GLU A 74 -3.03 17.11 16.91
CA GLU A 74 -3.34 16.98 18.34
C GLU A 74 -2.78 15.69 18.96
N SER A 75 -2.20 14.79 18.16
CA SER A 75 -1.76 13.45 18.59
C SER A 75 -2.87 12.66 19.29
N ASP A 76 -4.11 12.78 18.80
CA ASP A 76 -5.27 12.04 19.32
C ASP A 76 -5.19 10.56 18.92
N ALA A 77 -4.47 9.80 19.73
CA ALA A 77 -4.27 8.37 19.52
C ALA A 77 -5.59 7.58 19.52
N GLY A 78 -6.65 8.06 20.19
CA GLY A 78 -7.94 7.39 20.22
C GLY A 78 -8.64 7.48 18.87
N LEU A 79 -8.64 8.67 18.26
CA LEU A 79 -9.21 8.89 16.94
C LEU A 79 -8.36 8.22 15.84
N LEU A 80 -7.03 8.27 15.97
CA LEU A 80 -6.11 7.61 15.03
C LEU A 80 -6.18 6.08 15.10
N ALA A 81 -6.44 5.50 16.28
CA ALA A 81 -6.63 4.05 16.45
C ALA A 81 -7.99 3.55 15.92
N GLY A 82 -8.96 4.44 15.69
CA GLY A 82 -10.27 4.11 15.13
C GLY A 82 -10.29 3.98 13.59
N VAL A 83 -9.16 4.21 12.92
CA VAL A 83 -9.04 4.14 11.46
C VAL A 83 -8.78 2.70 11.01
N CYS A 84 -9.29 2.31 9.81
CA CYS A 84 -9.25 0.93 9.29
C CYS A 84 -7.81 0.35 9.26
N PRO A 85 -7.52 -0.72 10.03
CA PRO A 85 -6.21 -1.36 10.04
C PRO A 85 -5.86 -1.96 8.68
N GLY A 86 -4.61 -1.77 8.23
CA GLY A 86 -4.11 -2.36 6.97
C GLY A 86 -4.58 -1.70 5.67
N LYS A 87 -5.27 -0.55 5.73
CA LYS A 87 -5.65 0.26 4.55
C LYS A 87 -4.89 1.60 4.48
N HIS A 88 -3.84 1.72 5.27
CA HIS A 88 -3.06 2.94 5.44
C HIS A 88 -1.86 2.93 4.51
N GLY A 89 -2.05 3.53 3.33
CA GLY A 89 -0.93 3.82 2.45
C GLY A 89 0.05 4.83 3.04
N ARG A 90 1.26 4.85 2.49
CA ARG A 90 2.44 5.65 2.86
C ARG A 90 2.18 7.17 2.96
N TRP A 91 1.11 7.67 2.33
CA TRP A 91 0.84 9.11 2.17
C TRP A 91 -0.33 9.66 3.00
N GLY A 92 -0.73 8.97 4.09
CA GLY A 92 -1.86 9.43 4.91
C GLY A 92 -3.19 9.16 4.21
N ARG A 93 -3.31 7.98 3.61
CA ARG A 93 -4.54 7.44 3.01
C ARG A 93 -5.38 6.84 4.14
N ILE A 94 -6.53 7.43 4.46
CA ILE A 94 -7.30 7.10 5.68
C ILE A 94 -8.68 6.65 5.26
N CYS A 95 -9.03 5.44 5.68
CA CYS A 95 -10.40 4.97 5.69
C CYS A 95 -11.17 5.80 6.73
N VAL A 96 -11.74 6.92 6.29
CA VAL A 96 -12.53 7.85 7.13
C VAL A 96 -13.96 7.38 7.38
N LEU A 97 -14.32 6.21 6.85
CA LEU A 97 -15.57 5.53 7.15
C LEU A 97 -15.46 4.96 8.57
N GLY A 98 -16.44 5.28 9.41
CA GLY A 98 -16.51 4.75 10.77
C GLY A 98 -16.45 3.22 10.74
N HIS A 99 -15.68 2.63 11.66
CA HIS A 99 -15.53 1.19 11.79
C HIS A 99 -16.90 0.50 11.79
N GLY A 100 -17.18 -0.28 10.74
CA GLY A 100 -18.36 -1.11 10.56
C GLY A 100 -18.03 -2.28 9.62
N PRO A 101 -18.53 -3.49 9.91
CA PRO A 101 -17.92 -4.76 9.52
C PRO A 101 -17.97 -4.98 8.01
N GLU A 102 -16.81 -5.24 7.41
CA GLU A 102 -16.54 -6.05 6.18
C GLU A 102 -17.37 -5.80 4.90
N ALA A 103 -18.39 -4.93 4.91
CA ALA A 103 -19.15 -4.47 3.75
C ALA A 103 -18.40 -3.36 2.99
N ALA A 104 -17.36 -2.77 3.60
CA ALA A 104 -16.55 -1.66 3.08
C ALA A 104 -15.39 -2.12 2.16
N LEU A 105 -15.57 -3.19 1.40
CA LEU A 105 -14.67 -3.55 0.29
C LEU A 105 -15.04 -2.82 -1.00
N GLU A 106 -16.29 -2.38 -1.14
CA GLU A 106 -16.79 -1.67 -2.32
C GLU A 106 -16.92 -0.14 -2.13
N GLU A 107 -16.88 0.35 -0.88
CA GLU A 107 -16.94 1.78 -0.64
C GLU A 107 -15.58 2.46 -0.91
N PRO A 108 -15.57 3.57 -1.69
CA PRO A 108 -14.35 4.28 -2.02
C PRO A 108 -13.66 4.85 -0.78
N HIS A 109 -12.38 4.55 -0.66
CA HIS A 109 -11.47 5.20 0.28
C HIS A 109 -11.05 6.57 -0.21
N TRP A 110 -10.56 7.42 0.69
CA TRP A 110 -10.21 8.81 0.42
C TRP A 110 -8.91 9.23 1.10
N GLY A 111 -8.17 10.14 0.47
CA GLY A 111 -7.01 10.78 1.08
C GLY A 111 -6.28 11.70 0.12
N ARG A 112 -5.00 11.96 0.42
CA ARG A 112 -4.09 12.68 -0.45
C ARG A 112 -2.96 11.77 -0.95
N ASN A 113 -2.42 12.05 -2.13
CA ASN A 113 -1.18 11.43 -2.61
C ASN A 113 0.07 12.16 -2.07
N GLY A 114 1.27 11.69 -2.42
CA GLY A 114 2.54 12.32 -2.00
C GLY A 114 2.76 13.76 -2.51
N GLU A 115 1.94 14.22 -3.46
CA GLU A 115 1.92 15.62 -3.93
C GLU A 115 0.84 16.46 -3.23
N GLY A 116 0.11 15.90 -2.26
CA GLY A 116 -0.98 16.56 -1.54
C GLY A 116 -2.31 16.64 -2.32
N ARG A 117 -2.42 15.99 -3.47
CA ARG A 117 -3.63 16.00 -4.32
C ARG A 117 -4.66 14.99 -3.82
N PRO A 118 -5.97 15.31 -3.87
CA PRO A 118 -7.02 14.39 -3.46
C PRO A 118 -7.09 13.16 -4.38
N ILE A 119 -7.34 12.00 -3.78
CA ILE A 119 -7.51 10.72 -4.49
C ILE A 119 -8.60 9.85 -3.83
N VAL A 120 -9.20 8.99 -4.64
CA VAL A 120 -10.19 7.99 -4.24
C VAL A 120 -9.79 6.61 -4.78
N TRP A 121 -9.85 5.55 -3.97
CA TRP A 121 -9.53 4.18 -4.43
C TRP A 121 -10.47 3.14 -3.81
N VAL A 122 -10.51 1.93 -4.38
CA VAL A 122 -11.26 0.78 -3.87
C VAL A 122 -10.30 -0.36 -3.59
N GLY A 123 -10.45 -1.06 -2.45
CA GLY A 123 -9.59 -2.16 -2.04
C GLY A 123 -8.43 -1.75 -1.11
N SER A 124 -7.33 -2.51 -1.13
CA SER A 124 -6.12 -2.19 -0.35
C SER A 124 -5.41 -0.96 -0.91
N ALA A 125 -4.64 -0.27 -0.06
CA ALA A 125 -3.92 0.90 -0.52
C ALA A 125 -2.88 0.50 -1.59
N PRO A 126 -2.87 1.11 -2.78
CA PRO A 126 -2.01 0.67 -3.89
C PRO A 126 -0.50 0.93 -3.67
N ASP A 127 -0.12 1.46 -2.51
CA ASP A 127 1.24 1.77 -2.08
C ASP A 127 1.71 0.96 -0.85
N ASP A 128 1.05 -0.16 -0.52
CA ASP A 128 1.43 -1.11 0.54
C ASP A 128 2.63 -2.03 0.17
N TRP A 129 3.50 -1.61 -0.75
CA TRP A 129 4.67 -2.37 -1.20
C TRP A 129 6.00 -1.73 -0.78
#